data_AF-F5XWW7-F1
#
_entry.id   AF-F5XWW7-F1
#
_cell.length_a   1.000
_cell.length_b   1.000
_cell.length_c   1.000
_cell.angle_alpha   90.00
_cell.angle_beta   90.00
_cell.angle_gamma   90.00
#
_symmetry.space_group_name_H-M   'P 1'
#
loop_
_entity.id
_entity.type
_entity.pdbx_description
1 polymer ?
#
loop_
_entity_poly.entity_id
_entity_poly.type
_entity_poly.pdbx_seq_one_letter_code
_entity_poly.pdbx_strand_id
1 'polypeptide(L)' 'MKYWMEELALVEAAAQRIQAQEDAAERRFDEVHARAEATGDHARALATQEFACWMAARHDTDAAWGRWAEVMNARPAA' A
#
# COMPACT_ATOMS: atom_id res chain seq x y z
N MET A 1 -5.65 -1.93 -28.68
CA MET A 1 -6.65 -1.72 -27.61
C MET A 1 -6.76 -2.90 -26.64
N LYS A 2 -7.06 -4.13 -27.10
CA LYS A 2 -7.27 -5.30 -26.23
C LYS A 2 -6.12 -5.58 -25.24
N TYR A 3 -4.88 -5.62 -25.73
CA TYR A 3 -3.69 -5.87 -24.88
C TYR A 3 -3.48 -4.81 -23.79
N TRP A 4 -3.73 -3.52 -24.10
CA TRP A 4 -3.61 -2.45 -23.12
C TRP A 4 -4.66 -2.56 -22.01
N MET A 5 -5.89 -2.95 -22.36
CA MET A 5 -6.96 -3.17 -21.37
C MET A 5 -6.66 -4.39 -20.47
N GLU A 6 -6.09 -5.47 -21.04
CA GLU A 6 -5.67 -6.64 -20.27
C GLU A 6 -4.53 -6.32 -19.32
N GLU A 7 -3.52 -5.56 -19.77
CA GLU A 7 -2.43 -5.08 -18.91
C GLU A 7 -2.96 -4.16 -17.80
N LEU A 8 -3.86 -3.22 -18.13
CA LEU A 8 -4.48 -2.33 -17.16
C LEU A 8 -5.21 -3.11 -16.06
N ALA A 9 -6.05 -4.07 -16.43
CA ALA A 9 -6.78 -4.90 -15.48
C ALA A 9 -5.83 -5.72 -14.58
N LEU A 10 -4.73 -6.22 -15.13
CA LEU A 10 -3.72 -6.98 -14.37
C LEU A 10 -3.03 -6.10 -13.33
N VAL A 11 -2.55 -4.92 -13.73
CA VAL A 11 -1.83 -4.02 -12.80
C VAL A 11 -2.77 -3.43 -11.75
N GLU A 12 -4.05 -3.19 -12.10
CA GLU A 12 -5.07 -2.74 -11.15
C GLU A 12 -5.38 -3.82 -10.11
N ALA A 13 -5.58 -5.08 -10.52
CA ALA A 13 -5.83 -6.18 -9.59
C ALA A 13 -4.62 -6.42 -8.65
N ALA A 14 -3.39 -6.27 -9.17
CA ALA A 14 -2.18 -6.35 -8.36
C ALA A 14 -2.10 -5.23 -7.33
N ALA A 15 -2.36 -3.98 -7.73
CA ALA A 15 -2.35 -2.82 -6.84
C ALA A 15 -3.42 -2.94 -5.73
N GLN A 16 -4.64 -3.36 -6.08
CA GLN A 16 -5.70 -3.61 -5.10
C GLN A 16 -5.32 -4.69 -4.09
N ARG A 17 -4.68 -5.78 -4.54
CA ARG A 17 -4.21 -6.85 -3.65
C ARG A 17 -3.14 -6.35 -2.67
N ILE A 18 -2.19 -5.55 -3.16
CA ILE A 18 -1.11 -5.00 -2.33
C ILE A 18 -1.68 -3.98 -1.34
N GLN A 19 -2.60 -3.12 -1.77
CA GLN A 19 -3.29 -2.19 -0.87
C GLN A 19 -4.04 -2.92 0.26
N ALA A 20 -4.72 -4.03 -0.05
CA ALA A 20 -5.36 -4.82 1.00
C ALA A 20 -4.36 -5.41 2.02
N GLN A 21 -3.10 -5.62 1.62
CA GLN A 21 -2.03 -6.05 2.54
C GLN A 21 -1.52 -4.87 3.39
N GLU A 22 -1.42 -3.68 2.81
CA GLU A 22 -1.15 -2.43 3.55
C GLU A 22 -2.22 -2.17 4.60
N ASP A 23 -3.51 -2.21 4.25
CA ASP A 23 -4.62 -2.01 5.19
C ASP A 23 -4.55 -3.00 6.37
N ALA A 24 -4.10 -4.23 6.11
CA ALA A 24 -3.92 -5.23 7.16
C ALA A 24 -2.68 -4.95 8.03
N ALA A 25 -1.62 -4.36 7.48
CA ALA A 25 -0.45 -3.92 8.23
C ALA A 25 -0.74 -2.66 9.06
N GLU A 26 -1.47 -1.70 8.50
CA GLU A 26 -1.93 -0.49 9.16
C GLU A 26 -2.77 -0.84 10.40
N ARG A 27 -3.79 -1.70 10.26
CA ARG A 27 -4.60 -2.15 11.41
C ARG A 27 -3.76 -2.75 12.54
N ARG A 28 -2.71 -3.50 12.23
CA ARG A 28 -1.79 -4.04 13.25
C ARG A 28 -0.98 -2.95 13.92
N PHE A 29 -0.52 -1.96 13.15
CA PHE A 29 0.18 -0.81 13.69
C PHE A 29 -0.74 0.06 14.55
N ASP A 30 -1.98 0.29 14.16
CA ASP A 30 -2.97 1.05 14.93
C ASP A 30 -3.18 0.47 16.34
N GLU A 31 -3.25 -0.86 16.46
CA GLU A 31 -3.35 -1.54 17.76
C GLU A 31 -2.14 -1.26 18.66
N VAL A 32 -0.93 -1.27 18.08
CA VAL A 32 0.32 -0.97 18.79
C VAL A 32 0.40 0.51 19.15
N HIS A 33 0.03 1.38 18.22
CA HIS A 33 0.00 2.82 18.40
C HIS A 33 -0.96 3.19 19.52
N ALA A 34 -2.20 2.70 19.51
CA ALA A 34 -3.19 2.97 20.56
C ALA A 34 -2.71 2.53 21.96
N ARG A 35 -1.99 1.40 22.05
CA ARG A 35 -1.38 0.95 23.33
C ARG A 35 -0.25 1.89 23.78
N ALA A 36 0.57 2.36 22.84
CA ALA A 36 1.64 3.32 23.11
C ALA A 36 1.07 4.66 23.58
N GLU A 37 -0.01 5.15 22.93
CA GLU A 37 -0.71 6.38 23.35
C GLU A 37 -1.27 6.25 24.77
N ALA A 38 -1.91 5.12 25.09
CA ALA A 38 -2.47 4.88 26.42
C ALA A 38 -1.41 4.85 27.54
N THR A 39 -0.15 4.60 27.19
CA THR A 39 0.99 4.59 28.15
C THR A 39 1.82 5.88 28.09
N GLY A 40 1.48 6.83 27.22
CA GLY A 40 2.22 8.08 27.01
C GLY A 40 3.57 7.92 26.32
N ASP A 41 3.84 6.76 25.72
CA ASP A 41 5.13 6.41 25.09
C ASP A 41 5.00 6.35 23.56
N HIS A 42 4.57 7.46 22.95
CA HIS A 42 4.34 7.57 21.50
C HIS A 42 5.58 7.24 20.66
N ALA A 43 6.77 7.60 21.16
CA ALA A 43 8.03 7.36 20.45
C ALA A 43 8.30 5.85 20.23
N ARG A 44 7.84 5.02 21.16
CA ARG A 44 8.00 3.57 21.08
C ARG A 44 7.16 2.92 19.98
N ALA A 45 6.01 3.51 19.62
CA ALA A 45 5.19 3.02 18.51
C ALA A 45 5.98 3.00 17.19
N LEU A 46 6.75 4.06 16.91
CA LEU A 46 7.53 4.20 15.69
C LEU A 46 8.77 3.28 15.63
N ALA A 47 9.19 2.74 16.77
CA ALA A 47 10.30 1.79 16.86
C ALA A 47 9.84 0.32 16.75
N THR A 48 8.56 0.07 16.49
CA THR A 48 8.00 -1.30 16.44
C THR A 48 8.15 -1.96 15.08
N GLN A 49 8.09 -3.29 15.09
CA GLN A 49 8.09 -4.09 13.87
C GLN A 49 6.83 -3.83 13.04
N GLU A 50 5.70 -3.55 13.70
CA GLU A 50 4.43 -3.24 13.08
C GLU A 50 4.50 -1.95 12.26
N PHE A 51 5.13 -0.90 12.79
CA PHE A 51 5.39 0.33 12.05
C PHE A 51 6.29 0.06 10.83
N ALA A 52 7.39 -0.68 11.01
CA ALA A 52 8.29 -1.03 9.91
C ALA A 52 7.59 -1.86 8.82
N CYS A 53 6.75 -2.82 9.20
CA CYS A 53 5.95 -3.62 8.29
C CYS A 53 4.93 -2.78 7.52
N TRP A 54 4.25 -1.85 8.18
CA TRP A 54 3.30 -0.95 7.53
C TRP A 54 4.02 -0.02 6.55
N MET A 55 5.15 0.57 6.92
CA MET A 55 5.93 1.42 6.01
C MET A 55 6.46 0.66 4.79
N ALA A 56 6.86 -0.61 4.95
CA ALA A 56 7.24 -1.46 3.83
C ALA A 56 6.05 -1.73 2.91
N ALA A 57 4.89 -2.10 3.47
CA ALA A 57 3.68 -2.33 2.68
C ALA A 57 3.23 -1.04 1.96
N ARG A 58 3.36 0.12 2.60
CA ARG A 58 3.07 1.43 2.01
C ARG A 58 3.92 1.70 0.79
N HIS A 59 5.23 1.46 0.88
CA HIS A 59 6.15 1.62 -0.24
C HIS A 59 5.77 0.70 -1.41
N ASP A 60 5.39 -0.55 -1.12
CA ASP A 60 4.95 -1.50 -2.15
C ASP A 60 3.62 -1.06 -2.81
N THR A 61 2.68 -0.52 -2.03
CA THR A 61 1.42 0.04 -2.56
C THR A 61 1.69 1.25 -3.47
N ASP A 62 2.54 2.18 -3.03
CA ASP A 62 2.91 3.36 -3.82
C ASP A 62 3.56 2.94 -5.15
N ALA A 63 4.44 1.92 -5.14
CA ALA A 63 5.03 1.37 -6.35
C ALA A 63 4.00 0.71 -7.27
N ALA A 64 3.05 -0.05 -6.72
CA ALA A 64 2.01 -0.74 -7.50
C ALA A 64 1.04 0.25 -8.18
N TRP A 65 0.59 1.27 -7.45
CA TRP A 65 -0.24 2.32 -8.04
C TRP A 65 0.53 3.23 -8.99
N GLY A 66 1.84 3.43 -8.74
CA GLY A 66 2.73 4.08 -9.69
C GLY A 66 2.77 3.35 -11.03
N ARG A 67 2.90 2.01 -11.00
CA ARG A 67 2.86 1.19 -12.22
C ARG A 67 1.50 1.26 -12.94
N TRP A 68 0.40 1.25 -12.20
CA TRP A 68 -0.93 1.45 -12.77
C TRP A 68 -1.04 2.81 -13.49
N ALA A 69 -0.51 3.88 -12.89
CA ALA A 69 -0.51 5.22 -13.47
C ALA A 69 0.32 5.28 -14.76
N GLU A 70 1.47 4.59 -14.83
CA GLU A 70 2.25 4.47 -16.06
C GLU A 70 1.44 3.83 -17.20
N VAL A 71 0.74 2.72 -16.92
CA VAL A 71 -0.10 2.04 -17.92
C VAL A 71 -1.25 2.94 -18.37
N MET A 72 -1.89 3.64 -17.44
CA MET A 72 -2.95 4.62 -17.76
C MET A 72 -2.44 5.76 -18.64
N ASN A 73 -1.24 6.28 -18.37
CA ASN A 73 -0.63 7.34 -19.18
C ASN A 73 -0.24 6.85 -20.58
N ALA A 74 0.08 5.56 -20.74
CA ALA A 74 0.39 4.95 -22.02
C ALA A 74 -0.85 4.56 -22.86
N ARG A 75 -2.04 5.07 -22.51
CA ARG A 75 -3.28 4.77 -23.23
C ARG A 75 -3.16 5.10 -24.72
N PRO A 76 -3.42 4.13 -25.63
CA PRO A 76 -3.40 4.39 -27.06
C PRO A 76 -4.42 5.47 -27.46
N ALA A 77 -4.01 6.41 -28.31
CA ALA A 77 -4.95 7.31 -28.99
C ALA A 77 -5.89 6.49 -29.90
N ALA A 78 -7.14 6.91 -29.97
CA ALA A 78 -8.20 6.24 -30.75
C ALA A 78 -7.95 6.31 -32.26
#